data_AF-A0A3D3L6X6-F1
#
_entry.id   AF-A0A3D3L6X6-F1
#
_cell.length_a   1.000
_cell.length_b   1.000
_cell.length_c   1.000
_cell.angle_alpha   90.00
_cell.angle_beta   90.00
_cell.angle_gamma   90.00
#
_symmetry.space_group_name_H-M   'P 1'
#
loop_
_entity.id
_entity.type
_entity.pdbx_description
1 polymer ?
#
loop_
_entity_poly.entity_id
_entity_poly.type
_entity_poly.pdbx_seq_one_letter_code
_entity_poly.pdbx_strand_id
1 'polypeptide(L)'
;MLDTRNEIHRLMRRFEFDSGRAVLKFSLCALAAYAAAAWPEHPGLGDAGRCSLGIVMLGAGLWITEAIPAFAVALLVIGLQIITLGREGGVLAETGDSKAWEDYVRPWSSPPMWLFFGGLVLARAADIGRHFEKLHSAA
;
A
#
# COMPACT_ATOMS: atom_id res chain seq x y z
N MET A 1 -14.00 32.76 -24.54
CA MET A 1 -12.92 32.55 -23.54
C MET A 1 -13.43 32.33 -22.10
N LEU A 2 -14.71 31.96 -21.88
CA LEU A 2 -15.32 31.76 -20.55
C LEU A 2 -15.53 30.28 -20.16
N ASP A 3 -15.28 29.32 -21.05
CA ASP A 3 -15.54 27.89 -20.80
C ASP A 3 -14.47 27.20 -19.94
N THR A 4 -13.20 27.59 -20.07
CA THR A 4 -12.08 26.95 -19.33
C THR A 4 -12.24 27.06 -17.81
N ARG A 5 -12.77 28.19 -17.31
CA ARG A 5 -12.95 28.40 -15.87
C ARG A 5 -14.04 27.49 -15.29
N ASN A 6 -15.09 27.22 -16.06
CA ASN A 6 -16.19 26.34 -15.63
C ASN A 6 -15.81 24.86 -15.75
N GLU A 7 -15.00 24.48 -16.74
CA GLU A 7 -14.42 23.14 -16.84
C GLU A 7 -13.47 22.84 -15.67
N ILE A 8 -12.62 23.79 -15.29
CA ILE A 8 -11.72 23.66 -14.15
C ILE A 8 -12.51 23.46 -12.85
N HIS A 9 -13.64 24.13 -12.64
CA HIS A 9 -14.49 23.89 -11.47
C HIS A 9 -15.17 22.52 -11.49
N ARG A 10 -15.56 21.98 -12.66
CA ARG A 10 -16.06 20.60 -12.77
C ARG A 10 -14.99 19.55 -12.50
N LEU A 11 -13.76 19.82 -12.93
CA LEU A 11 -12.61 18.97 -12.63
C LEU A 11 -12.23 19.04 -11.14
N MET A 12 -12.21 20.24 -10.55
CA MET A 12 -11.94 20.43 -9.11
C MET A 12 -12.99 19.78 -8.23
N ARG A 13 -14.28 19.87 -8.59
CA ARG A 13 -15.36 19.24 -7.81
C ARG A 13 -15.33 17.71 -7.82
N ARG A 14 -14.63 17.12 -8.80
CA ARG A 14 -14.34 15.68 -8.86
C ARG A 14 -13.11 15.30 -8.02
N PHE A 15 -12.28 16.29 -7.67
CA PHE A 15 -11.09 16.17 -6.82
C PHE A 15 -11.28 16.68 -5.39
N GLU A 16 -12.42 17.31 -5.06
CA GLU A 16 -12.96 17.31 -3.70
C GLU A 16 -13.35 15.88 -3.33
N PHE A 17 -12.32 15.04 -3.21
CA PHE A 17 -12.41 13.77 -2.54
C PHE A 17 -12.99 14.03 -1.17
N ASP A 18 -13.84 13.10 -0.77
CA ASP A 18 -14.44 12.90 0.55
C ASP A 18 -13.36 12.59 1.61
N SER A 19 -12.38 13.49 1.71
CA SER A 19 -11.12 13.34 2.44
C SER A 19 -11.42 13.15 3.93
N GLY A 20 -12.51 13.76 4.43
CA GLY A 20 -12.99 13.57 5.79
C GLY A 20 -13.41 12.13 6.09
N ARG A 21 -14.14 11.45 5.19
CA ARG A 21 -14.51 10.04 5.39
C ARG A 21 -13.33 9.10 5.21
N ALA A 22 -12.41 9.39 4.29
CA ALA A 22 -11.17 8.64 4.14
C ALA A 22 -10.31 8.72 5.42
N VAL A 23 -10.14 9.93 5.95
CA VAL A 23 -9.43 10.17 7.23
C VAL A 23 -10.15 9.48 8.38
N LEU A 24 -11.47 9.59 8.48
CA LEU A 24 -12.25 8.91 9.53
C LEU A 24 -12.06 7.39 9.47
N LYS A 25 -12.18 6.76 8.30
CA LYS A 25 -11.92 5.33 8.12
C LYS A 25 -10.51 4.97 8.54
N PHE A 26 -9.51 5.73 8.08
CA PHE A 26 -8.12 5.51 8.44
C PHE A 26 -7.90 5.57 9.95
N SER A 27 -8.41 6.62 10.61
CA SER A 27 -8.31 6.79 12.05
C SER A 27 -9.03 5.68 12.82
N LEU A 28 -10.21 5.24 12.37
CA LEU A 28 -10.94 4.13 12.99
C LEU A 28 -10.16 2.81 12.85
N CYS A 29 -9.61 2.52 11.68
CA CYS A 29 -8.76 1.33 11.47
C CYS A 29 -7.49 1.38 12.33
N ALA A 30 -6.83 2.55 12.41
CA ALA A 30 -5.66 2.76 13.24
C ALA A 30 -5.97 2.55 14.73
N LEU A 31 -7.07 3.11 15.21
CA LEU A 31 -7.51 2.94 16.59
C LEU A 31 -7.85 1.47 16.90
N ALA A 32 -8.57 0.81 16.01
CA ALA A 32 -8.95 -0.59 16.17
C ALA A 32 -7.72 -1.52 16.17
N ALA A 33 -6.78 -1.29 15.26
CA ALA A 33 -5.54 -2.05 15.19
C ALA A 33 -4.66 -1.85 16.44
N TYR A 34 -4.55 -0.61 16.91
CA TYR A 34 -3.84 -0.30 18.16
C TYR A 34 -4.51 -0.97 19.35
N ALA A 35 -5.84 -0.88 19.48
CA ALA A 35 -6.59 -1.54 20.54
C ALA A 35 -6.42 -3.06 20.53
N ALA A 36 -6.44 -3.69 19.34
CA ALA A 36 -6.23 -5.13 19.20
C ALA A 36 -4.81 -5.57 19.64
N ALA A 37 -3.79 -4.75 19.40
CA ALA A 37 -2.42 -5.05 19.79
C ALA A 37 -2.12 -4.74 21.27
N ALA A 38 -2.76 -3.71 21.83
CA ALA A 38 -2.44 -3.16 23.14
C ALA A 38 -3.36 -3.65 24.28
N TRP A 39 -4.65 -3.90 24.02
CA TRP A 39 -5.63 -4.16 25.07
C TRP A 39 -5.61 -5.61 25.58
N PRO A 40 -5.64 -6.64 24.73
CA PRO A 40 -5.58 -8.01 25.21
C PRO A 40 -4.16 -8.33 25.67
N GLU A 41 -4.04 -8.97 26.83
CA GLU A 41 -2.83 -9.70 27.16
C GLU A 41 -2.75 -10.89 26.18
N HIS A 42 -1.68 -10.93 25.40
CA HIS A 42 -1.43 -11.99 24.43
C HIS A 42 -0.39 -12.96 25.02
N PRO A 43 -0.80 -13.92 25.88
CA PRO A 43 0.14 -14.83 26.52
C PRO A 43 0.90 -15.62 25.46
N GLY A 44 2.23 -15.60 25.54
CA GLY A 44 3.13 -16.24 24.57
C GLY A 44 3.48 -15.39 23.34
N LEU A 45 2.92 -14.18 23.20
CA LEU A 45 3.27 -13.26 22.13
C LEU A 45 4.27 -12.21 22.63
N GLY A 46 5.53 -12.33 22.19
CA GLY A 46 6.56 -11.32 22.47
C GLY A 46 6.21 -9.96 21.85
N ASP A 47 6.93 -8.91 22.26
CA ASP A 47 6.68 -7.53 21.81
C ASP A 47 6.69 -7.39 20.29
N ALA A 48 7.57 -8.13 19.59
CA ALA A 48 7.64 -8.14 18.13
C ALA A 48 6.34 -8.67 17.52
N GLY A 49 5.79 -9.74 18.09
CA GLY A 49 4.53 -10.34 17.65
C GLY A 49 3.35 -9.40 17.85
N ARG A 50 3.34 -8.62 18.94
CA ARG A 50 2.30 -7.61 19.19
C ARG A 50 2.37 -6.45 18.20
N CYS A 51 3.57 -5.95 17.89
CA CYS A 51 3.76 -4.94 16.86
C CYS A 51 3.31 -5.44 15.48
N SER A 52 3.75 -6.65 15.09
CA SER A 52 3.35 -7.28 13.84
C SER A 52 1.84 -7.49 13.74
N LEU A 53 1.18 -7.90 14.83
CA LEU A 53 -0.28 -8.03 14.90
C LEU A 53 -0.97 -6.69 14.61
N GLY A 54 -0.51 -5.61 15.25
CA GLY A 54 -1.04 -4.26 15.01
C GLY A 54 -0.89 -3.84 13.55
N ILE A 55 0.27 -4.07 12.94
CA ILE A 55 0.53 -3.72 11.54
C ILE A 55 -0.37 -4.52 10.58
N VAL A 56 -0.53 -5.83 10.81
CA VAL A 56 -1.39 -6.69 9.98
C VAL A 56 -2.86 -6.28 10.10
N MET A 57 -3.35 -6.03 11.32
CA MET A 57 -4.72 -5.58 11.55
C MET A 57 -4.99 -4.22 10.91
N LEU A 58 -4.02 -3.30 10.97
CA LEU A 58 -4.11 -2.02 10.28
C LEU A 58 -4.18 -2.21 8.77
N GLY A 59 -3.28 -2.99 8.18
CA GLY A 59 -3.25 -3.26 6.74
C GLY A 59 -4.54 -3.89 6.25
N ALA A 60 -5.04 -4.92 6.95
CA ALA A 60 -6.31 -5.56 6.64
C ALA A 60 -7.49 -4.59 6.73
N GLY A 61 -7.56 -3.78 7.78
CA GLY A 61 -8.61 -2.77 7.95
C GLY A 61 -8.61 -1.72 6.83
N LEU A 62 -7.43 -1.23 6.44
CA LEU A 62 -7.29 -0.25 5.36
C LEU A 62 -7.65 -0.83 3.98
N TRP A 63 -7.34 -2.11 3.74
CA TRP A 63 -7.75 -2.80 2.51
C TRP A 63 -9.26 -3.03 2.45
N ILE A 64 -9.89 -3.51 3.53
CA ILE A 64 -11.33 -3.78 3.57
C ILE A 64 -12.15 -2.49 3.42
N THR A 65 -11.71 -1.41 4.06
CA THR A 65 -12.46 -0.14 4.07
C THR A 65 -12.18 0.76 2.87
N GLU A 66 -11.18 0.40 2.06
CA GLU A 66 -10.67 1.18 0.94
C GLU A 66 -10.39 2.64 1.34
N ALA A 67 -9.79 2.84 2.54
CA ALA A 67 -9.54 4.17 3.08
C ALA A 67 -8.50 4.96 2.27
N ILE A 68 -7.49 4.25 1.75
CA ILE A 68 -6.44 4.76 0.86
C ILE A 68 -6.17 3.72 -0.24
N PRO A 69 -5.57 4.10 -1.38
CA PRO A 69 -5.23 3.16 -2.44
C PRO A 69 -4.41 1.97 -1.93
N ALA A 70 -4.66 0.76 -2.45
CA ALA A 70 -4.02 -0.47 -1.97
C ALA A 70 -2.48 -0.43 -2.02
N PHE A 71 -1.89 0.25 -3.02
CA PHE A 71 -0.43 0.42 -3.10
C PHE A 71 0.11 1.27 -1.93
N ALA A 72 -0.65 2.28 -1.48
CA ALA A 72 -0.25 3.15 -0.38
C ALA A 72 -0.32 2.39 0.95
N VAL A 73 -1.30 1.49 1.12
CA VAL A 73 -1.36 0.56 2.27
C VAL A 73 -0.11 -0.34 2.30
N ALA A 74 0.29 -0.90 1.16
CA ALA A 74 1.46 -1.78 1.08
C ALA A 74 2.76 -1.03 1.47
N LEU A 75 2.95 0.19 0.97
CA LEU A 75 4.10 1.03 1.36
C LEU A 75 4.06 1.42 2.84
N LEU A 76 2.88 1.76 3.36
CA LEU A 76 2.69 2.07 4.78
C LEU A 76 3.07 0.89 5.67
N VAL A 77 2.58 -0.31 5.34
CA VAL A 77 2.86 -1.55 6.09
C VAL A 77 4.36 -1.86 6.09
N ILE A 78 5.05 -1.64 4.98
CA ILE A 78 6.50 -1.86 4.89
C ILE A 78 7.27 -0.79 5.67
N GLY A 79 6.88 0.48 5.55
CA GLY A 79 7.46 1.56 6.34
C GLY A 79 7.30 1.33 7.84
N LEU A 80 6.12 0.88 8.29
CA LEU A 80 5.86 0.55 9.69
C LEU A 80 6.72 -0.62 10.18
N GLN A 81 6.90 -1.67 9.38
CA GLN A 81 7.78 -2.79 9.74
C GLN A 81 9.24 -2.32 9.86
N ILE A 82 9.73 -1.50 8.94
CA ILE A 82 11.09 -0.96 9.01
C ILE A 82 11.27 -0.11 10.28
N ILE A 83 10.32 0.78 10.58
CA ILE A 83 10.41 1.71 11.73
C ILE A 83 10.29 0.97 13.07
N THR A 84 9.43 -0.04 13.17
CA THR A 84 9.14 -0.72 14.45
C THR A 84 9.99 -1.96 14.68
N LEU A 85 10.25 -2.75 13.63
CA LEU A 85 10.91 -4.05 13.74
C LEU A 85 12.35 -4.03 13.22
N GLY A 86 12.61 -3.29 12.13
CA GLY A 86 13.90 -3.32 11.40
C GLY A 86 14.92 -2.23 11.73
N ARG A 87 14.62 -1.31 12.66
CA ARG A 87 15.57 -0.28 13.11
C ARG A 87 16.57 -0.90 14.09
N GLU A 88 17.84 -0.49 14.07
CA GLU A 88 18.84 -0.90 15.09
C GLU A 88 18.29 -0.72 16.53
N GLY A 89 18.32 -1.79 17.33
CA GLY A 89 17.71 -1.81 18.66
C GLY A 89 16.17 -1.85 18.67
N GLY A 90 15.56 -2.15 17.52
CA GLY A 90 14.14 -2.45 17.35
C GLY A 90 13.79 -3.83 17.88
N VAL A 91 12.50 -4.18 17.80
CA VAL A 91 12.02 -5.39 18.51
C VAL A 91 12.50 -6.70 17.89
N LEU A 92 12.92 -6.68 16.61
CA LEU A 92 13.48 -7.84 15.90
C LEU A 92 14.91 -7.63 15.40
N ALA A 93 15.42 -6.40 15.36
CA ALA A 93 16.77 -6.11 14.88
C ALA A 93 17.77 -6.17 16.05
N GLU A 94 18.74 -7.07 15.96
CA GLU A 94 19.82 -7.18 16.93
C GLU A 94 20.61 -5.86 17.01
N THR A 95 21.06 -5.49 18.21
CA THR A 95 21.91 -4.31 18.42
C THR A 95 23.19 -4.44 17.60
N GLY A 96 23.34 -3.57 16.60
CA GLY A 96 24.47 -3.56 15.66
C GLY A 96 24.13 -4.00 14.24
N ASP A 97 22.92 -4.51 13.98
CA ASP A 97 22.48 -4.84 12.62
C ASP A 97 21.80 -3.65 11.92
N SER A 98 22.62 -2.85 11.24
CA SER A 98 22.19 -1.71 10.43
C SER A 98 21.38 -2.09 9.19
N LYS A 99 21.34 -3.38 8.82
CA LYS A 99 20.76 -3.86 7.57
C LYS A 99 19.50 -4.69 7.76
N ALA A 100 19.01 -4.84 8.99
CA ALA A 100 17.76 -5.56 9.28
C ALA A 100 16.54 -5.02 8.50
N TRP A 101 16.56 -3.75 8.06
CA TRP A 101 15.50 -3.18 7.22
C TRP A 101 15.42 -3.81 5.82
N GLU A 102 16.52 -4.38 5.30
CA GLU A 102 16.58 -4.98 3.96
C GLU A 102 15.57 -6.14 3.83
N ASP A 103 15.34 -6.89 4.90
CA ASP A 103 14.42 -8.03 4.91
C ASP A 103 12.97 -7.63 4.64
N TYR A 104 12.58 -6.40 5.02
CA TYR A 104 11.23 -5.89 4.79
C TYR A 104 11.02 -5.31 3.39
N VAL A 105 12.10 -4.97 2.67
CA VAL A 105 12.02 -4.48 1.28
C VAL A 105 12.26 -5.56 0.24
N ARG A 106 12.97 -6.65 0.59
CA ARG A 106 13.23 -7.80 -0.29
C ARG A 106 11.99 -8.32 -1.05
N PRO A 107 10.78 -8.40 -0.46
CA PRO A 107 9.60 -8.89 -1.17
C PRO A 107 9.23 -8.11 -2.45
N TRP A 108 9.59 -6.82 -2.54
CA TRP A 108 9.34 -6.00 -3.74
C TRP A 108 10.08 -6.48 -4.98
N SER A 109 11.21 -7.15 -4.79
CA SER A 109 12.05 -7.69 -5.86
C SER A 109 11.90 -9.21 -5.99
N SER A 110 10.79 -9.77 -5.49
CA SER A 110 10.56 -11.21 -5.56
C SER A 110 10.32 -11.70 -7.00
N PRO A 111 10.70 -12.94 -7.34
CA PRO A 111 10.48 -13.49 -8.68
C PRO A 111 9.04 -13.42 -9.18
N PRO A 112 7.99 -13.69 -8.36
CA PRO A 112 6.60 -13.53 -8.80
C PRO A 112 6.26 -12.08 -9.18
N MET A 113 6.77 -11.08 -8.45
CA MET A 113 6.54 -9.67 -8.77
C MET A 113 7.06 -9.34 -10.17
N TRP A 114 8.30 -9.75 -10.46
CA TRP A 114 8.92 -9.56 -11.78
C TRP A 114 8.24 -10.36 -12.89
N LEU A 115 7.74 -11.57 -12.59
CA LEU A 115 6.97 -12.36 -13.54
C LEU A 115 5.66 -11.65 -13.93
N PHE A 116 4.94 -11.08 -12.95
CA PHE A 116 3.74 -10.28 -13.22
C PHE A 116 4.06 -9.03 -14.05
N PHE A 117 5.13 -8.30 -13.72
CA PHE A 117 5.58 -7.16 -14.52
C PHE A 117 5.90 -7.55 -15.96
N GLY A 118 6.64 -8.66 -16.16
CA GLY A 118 6.92 -9.19 -17.49
C GLY A 118 5.64 -9.53 -18.27
N GLY A 119 4.67 -10.18 -17.62
CA GLY A 119 3.35 -10.47 -18.20
C GLY A 119 2.58 -9.21 -18.62
N LEU A 120 2.58 -8.16 -17.79
CA LEU A 120 1.92 -6.89 -18.11
C LEU A 120 2.57 -6.17 -19.29
N VAL A 121 3.91 -6.19 -19.38
CA VAL A 121 4.65 -5.64 -20.52
C VAL A 121 4.29 -6.37 -21.82
N LEU A 122 4.28 -7.71 -21.79
CA LEU A 122 3.90 -8.52 -22.95
C LEU A 122 2.44 -8.27 -23.37
N ALA A 123 1.52 -8.16 -22.41
CA ALA A 123 0.12 -7.85 -22.68
C ALA A 123 -0.03 -6.48 -23.39
N ARG A 124 0.73 -5.46 -22.96
CA ARG A 124 0.74 -4.15 -23.62
C ARG A 124 1.33 -4.21 -25.03
N ALA A 125 2.39 -4.99 -25.25
CA ALA A 125 2.97 -5.15 -26.57
C ALA A 125 1.97 -5.81 -27.55
N ALA A 126 1.24 -6.84 -27.11
CA ALA A 126 0.22 -7.50 -27.91
C ALA A 126 -0.96 -6.57 -28.26
N ASP A 127 -1.37 -5.70 -27.33
CA ASP A 127 -2.44 -4.73 -27.55
C ASP A 127 -2.05 -3.66 -28.59
N ILE A 128 -0.84 -3.12 -28.48
CA ILE A 128 -0.28 -2.17 -29.44
C ILE A 128 -0.21 -2.81 -30.84
N GLY A 129 0.25 -4.06 -30.95
CA GLY A 129 0.29 -4.80 -32.22
C GLY A 129 -1.08 -4.96 -32.88
N ARG A 130 -2.11 -5.27 -32.09
CA ARG A 130 -3.51 -5.39 -32.58
C ARG A 130 -4.05 -4.08 -33.14
N HIS A 131 -3.67 -2.93 -32.58
CA HIS A 131 -4.08 -1.63 -33.10
C HIS A 131 -3.50 -1.33 -34.48
N PHE A 132 -2.27 -1.77 -34.78
CA PHE A 132 -1.67 -1.61 -36.11
C PHE A 132 -2.35 -2.46 -37.18
N GLU A 133 -2.72 -3.70 -36.85
CA GLU A 133 -3.40 -4.60 -37.79
C GLU A 133 -4.79 -4.07 -38.19
N LYS A 134 -5.54 -3.50 -37.24
CA LYS A 134 -6.84 -2.86 -37.51
C LYS A 134 -6.73 -1.63 -38.43
N LEU A 135 -5.63 -0.89 -38.37
CA LEU A 135 -5.41 0.27 -39.25
C LEU A 135 -5.04 -0.18 -40.67
N HIS A 136 -4.32 -1.29 -40.80
CA HIS A 136 -3.92 -1.83 -42.10
C HIS A 136 -5.05 -2.60 -42.82
N SER A 137 -6.00 -3.16 -42.08
CA SER A 137 -7.18 -3.81 -42.69
C SER A 137 -8.30 -2.83 -43.07
N ALA A 138 -8.19 -1.55 -42.71
CA ALA A 138 -9.18 -0.50 -42.97
C ALA A 138 -8.73 0.51 -44.03
N ALA A 139 -7.52 0.34 -44.59
CA ALA A 139 -6.97 1.09 -45.72
C ALA A 139 -7.03 0.23 -46.99
#